data_AF-A0A7J7VBQ8-F1
#
_entry.id   AF-A0A7J7VBQ8-F1
#
_cell.length_a   1.000
_cell.length_b   1.000
_cell.length_c   1.000
_cell.angle_alpha   90.00
_cell.angle_beta   90.00
_cell.angle_gamma   90.00
#
_symmetry.space_group_name_H-M   'P 1'
#
loop_
_entity.id
_entity.type
_entity.pdbx_description
1 polymer ?
#
loop_
_entity_poly.entity_id
_entity_poly.type
_entity_poly.pdbx_seq_one_letter_code
_entity_poly.pdbx_strand_id
1 'polypeptide(L)'
;MLAASILRPALLLCWLRAARPEALFHSRDRSDRAPAPLRRAPPIAGLPAAQRFLSKYGWAPGPPGAGPRRDGPPEGPQGAALAQALRRFQEVNALPASGRLDAATLAAMNRPRCGVPDTRPPLPAASAAPRAPPPPPGPRPKARPKRFLHLLLAAPPGPHPQDEGAARAGGAQAFAKRTLSWRLLGEGYSRQLPADQQRHVLRLAFRMWSEVTPLTFREDPGPGASADIKLGFGRGRHLGCPRVFDGVGQEFAHAWRLGDVHFDDDEHFTPPTSDVGISLLRVAVHEIGHVLGLPHSYRAGSIMQPNYTPRGPAFELDWSDRKAIQRLYGSCAGSFDTAFDWIRTERSPRGDATARFSTYFFRHGWYWLYENRNNRTRYGDPLPILAGWRGVPAQGIDAFVHVWTWGRDERYFFKGVCV
;
A
#
# COMPACT_ATOMS: atom_id res chain seq x y z
N MET A 1 -33.89 -0.91 -73.58
CA MET A 1 -34.96 -1.50 -72.75
C MET A 1 -34.38 -2.70 -72.00
N LEU A 2 -34.55 -2.70 -70.67
CA LEU A 2 -34.54 -3.81 -69.70
C LEU A 2 -33.69 -5.07 -69.98
N ALA A 3 -32.79 -5.40 -69.05
CA ALA A 3 -32.93 -6.60 -68.21
C ALA A 3 -31.82 -6.69 -67.15
N ALA A 4 -32.24 -6.97 -65.91
CA ALA A 4 -31.41 -7.28 -64.78
C ALA A 4 -30.88 -8.72 -64.82
N SER A 5 -29.81 -9.00 -64.07
CA SER A 5 -29.87 -9.85 -62.86
C SER A 5 -28.67 -10.83 -62.69
N ILE A 6 -28.34 -11.02 -61.41
CA ILE A 6 -27.63 -12.14 -60.75
C ILE A 6 -26.09 -12.18 -60.81
N LEU A 7 -25.44 -11.69 -59.73
CA LEU A 7 -24.15 -12.23 -59.26
C LEU A 7 -24.34 -12.90 -57.89
N ARG A 8 -23.96 -14.19 -57.81
CA ARG A 8 -23.85 -14.99 -56.59
C ARG A 8 -22.56 -14.62 -55.83
N PRO A 9 -22.54 -14.49 -54.49
CA PRO A 9 -21.29 -14.37 -53.76
C PRO A 9 -20.69 -15.74 -53.44
N ALA A 10 -19.40 -15.89 -53.71
CA ALA A 10 -18.60 -17.05 -53.34
C ALA A 10 -18.38 -17.11 -51.82
N LEU A 11 -18.60 -18.28 -51.24
CA LEU A 11 -18.26 -18.63 -49.86
C LEU A 11 -16.73 -18.70 -49.70
N LEU A 12 -16.14 -17.74 -49.01
CA LEU A 12 -14.78 -17.85 -48.48
C LEU A 12 -14.86 -18.54 -47.09
N LEU A 13 -14.42 -19.80 -47.01
CA LEU A 13 -14.18 -20.47 -45.73
C LEU A 13 -13.02 -19.77 -45.01
N CYS A 14 -13.33 -18.97 -44.00
CA CYS A 14 -12.35 -18.45 -43.06
C CYS A 14 -12.20 -19.44 -41.90
N TRP A 15 -11.03 -20.08 -41.80
CA TRP A 15 -10.63 -20.90 -40.66
C TRP A 15 -10.42 -20.01 -39.42
N LEU A 16 -11.49 -19.76 -38.66
CA LEU A 16 -11.37 -19.27 -37.30
C LEU A 16 -11.02 -20.44 -36.39
N ARG A 17 -9.74 -20.53 -36.02
CA ARG A 17 -9.28 -21.30 -34.86
C ARG A 17 -10.06 -20.77 -33.65
N ALA A 18 -11.03 -21.55 -33.19
CA ALA A 18 -11.79 -21.26 -31.98
C ALA A 18 -10.82 -21.10 -30.80
N ALA A 19 -10.67 -19.87 -30.31
CA ALA A 19 -10.13 -19.62 -28.99
C ALA A 19 -11.05 -20.38 -28.00
N ARG A 20 -10.46 -21.28 -27.21
CA ARG A 20 -11.20 -21.99 -26.16
C ARG A 20 -11.81 -20.94 -25.22
N PRO A 21 -13.14 -20.89 -25.04
CA PRO A 21 -13.73 -20.02 -24.03
C PRO A 21 -13.25 -20.49 -22.66
N GLU A 22 -12.75 -19.55 -21.86
CA GLU A 22 -12.39 -19.80 -20.46
C GLU A 22 -13.56 -20.47 -19.72
N ALA A 23 -13.22 -21.39 -18.81
CA ALA A 23 -14.18 -22.00 -17.90
C ALA A 23 -14.87 -20.88 -17.11
N LEU A 24 -16.14 -20.64 -17.46
CA LEU A 24 -17.10 -19.79 -16.76
C LEU A 24 -17.14 -20.17 -15.27
N PHE A 25 -16.33 -19.53 -14.44
CA PHE A 25 -16.50 -19.53 -12.99
C PHE A 25 -17.64 -18.59 -12.58
N HIS A 26 -18.81 -18.65 -13.22
CA HIS A 26 -19.88 -17.67 -13.00
C HIS A 26 -21.27 -18.31 -12.93
N SER A 27 -21.65 -18.72 -11.72
CA SER A 27 -23.05 -18.62 -11.30
C SER A 27 -23.25 -17.25 -10.64
N ARG A 28 -23.69 -16.25 -11.42
CA ARG A 28 -24.21 -14.98 -10.85
C ARG A 28 -25.52 -15.29 -10.14
N ASP A 29 -25.61 -15.01 -8.85
CA ASP A 29 -26.89 -15.01 -8.13
C ASP A 29 -27.74 -13.77 -8.46
N ARG A 30 -27.27 -12.89 -9.35
CA ARG A 30 -27.90 -11.63 -9.77
C ARG A 30 -28.28 -10.73 -8.58
N SER A 31 -27.68 -10.93 -7.41
CA SER A 31 -27.89 -10.07 -6.24
C SER A 31 -27.47 -8.62 -6.52
N ASP A 32 -26.55 -8.44 -7.45
CA ASP A 32 -26.15 -7.15 -8.00
C ASP A 32 -27.23 -6.48 -8.88
N ARG A 33 -28.20 -7.20 -9.44
CA ARG A 33 -29.18 -6.64 -10.41
C ARG A 33 -30.47 -6.12 -9.78
N ALA A 34 -30.73 -6.40 -8.50
CA ALA A 34 -31.89 -5.85 -7.82
C ALA A 34 -31.53 -4.50 -7.17
N PRO A 35 -32.38 -3.47 -7.27
CA PRO A 35 -32.30 -2.30 -6.38
C PRO A 35 -32.68 -2.75 -4.97
N ALA A 36 -31.75 -3.41 -4.28
CA ALA A 36 -31.91 -3.72 -2.87
C ALA A 36 -31.71 -2.43 -2.07
N PRO A 37 -32.58 -2.12 -1.08
CA PRO A 37 -32.31 -1.03 -0.14
C PRO A 37 -30.93 -1.24 0.47
N LEU A 38 -30.17 -0.16 0.67
CA LEU A 38 -28.81 -0.19 1.23
C LEU A 38 -28.80 -1.06 2.48
N ARG A 39 -28.25 -2.27 2.35
CA ARG A 39 -28.22 -3.24 3.45
C ARG A 39 -27.06 -2.82 4.33
N ARG A 40 -27.34 -2.34 5.54
CA ARG A 40 -26.29 -2.00 6.51
C ARG A 40 -25.75 -3.27 7.17
N ALA A 41 -24.45 -3.30 7.38
CA ALA A 41 -23.81 -4.36 8.14
C ALA A 41 -24.39 -4.39 9.57
N PRO A 42 -24.81 -5.56 10.09
CA PRO A 42 -25.36 -5.65 11.44
C PRO A 42 -24.32 -5.21 12.50
N PRO A 43 -24.64 -4.28 13.41
CA PRO A 43 -23.67 -3.77 14.36
C PRO A 43 -23.19 -4.88 15.30
N ILE A 44 -21.92 -4.79 15.66
CA ILE A 44 -21.31 -5.64 16.68
C ILE A 44 -21.74 -5.08 18.02
N ALA A 45 -22.85 -5.59 18.57
CA ALA A 45 -23.48 -5.07 19.79
C ALA A 45 -23.30 -5.96 21.03
N GLY A 46 -22.75 -7.17 20.90
CA GLY A 46 -22.65 -8.11 22.01
C GLY A 46 -21.66 -9.24 21.80
N LEU A 47 -21.47 -10.07 22.83
CA LEU A 47 -20.46 -11.12 22.87
C LEU A 47 -20.49 -12.08 21.66
N PRO A 48 -21.64 -12.60 21.20
CA PRO A 48 -21.66 -13.50 20.03
C PRO A 48 -21.18 -12.83 18.74
N ALA A 49 -21.51 -11.54 18.55
CA ALA A 49 -21.05 -10.79 17.39
C ALA A 49 -19.55 -10.48 17.48
N ALA A 50 -19.07 -10.11 18.67
CA ALA A 50 -17.65 -9.87 18.92
C ALA A 50 -16.81 -11.15 18.73
N GLN A 51 -17.31 -12.32 19.16
CA GLN A 51 -16.64 -13.61 18.91
C GLN A 51 -16.50 -13.91 17.42
N ARG A 52 -17.56 -13.66 16.62
CA ARG A 52 -17.49 -13.81 15.15
C ARG A 52 -16.50 -12.83 14.53
N PHE A 53 -16.47 -11.58 14.98
CA PHE A 53 -15.49 -10.59 14.55
C PHE A 53 -14.05 -11.05 14.85
N LEU A 54 -13.77 -11.43 16.10
CA LEU A 54 -12.44 -11.88 16.52
C LEU A 54 -12.02 -13.12 15.74
N SER A 55 -12.94 -14.02 15.43
CA SER A 55 -12.67 -15.20 14.60
C SER A 55 -12.40 -14.82 13.13
N LYS A 56 -13.25 -13.98 12.53
CA LYS A 56 -13.12 -13.50 11.13
C LYS A 56 -11.75 -12.87 10.89
N TYR A 57 -11.27 -12.09 11.84
CA TYR A 57 -10.01 -11.35 11.73
C TYR A 57 -8.82 -12.06 12.38
N GLY A 58 -8.97 -13.29 12.87
CA GLY A 58 -7.85 -14.13 13.34
C GLY A 58 -7.35 -13.83 14.76
N TRP A 59 -8.11 -13.07 15.57
CA TRP A 59 -7.84 -12.81 16.98
C TRP A 59 -8.20 -13.98 17.90
N ALA A 60 -9.15 -14.81 17.50
CA ALA A 60 -9.58 -15.99 18.23
C ALA A 60 -9.68 -17.21 17.28
N PRO A 61 -9.45 -18.44 17.76
CA PRO A 61 -9.84 -19.64 17.02
C PRO A 61 -11.34 -19.58 16.74
N GLY A 62 -11.75 -20.03 15.54
CA GLY A 62 -13.14 -19.95 15.07
C GLY A 62 -14.14 -20.58 16.03
N PRO A 63 -15.44 -20.22 15.95
CA PRO A 63 -16.44 -20.76 16.85
C PRO A 63 -16.43 -22.29 16.75
N PRO A 64 -16.35 -23.02 17.88
CA PRO A 64 -16.59 -24.45 17.87
C PRO A 64 -18.00 -24.67 17.30
N GLY A 65 -18.15 -25.65 16.41
CA GLY A 65 -19.40 -25.97 15.75
C GLY A 65 -20.58 -26.02 16.73
N ALA A 66 -21.76 -25.63 16.23
CA ALA A 66 -23.05 -25.59 16.90
C ALA A 66 -23.21 -26.67 18.00
N GLY A 67 -22.94 -26.27 19.24
CA GLY A 67 -23.32 -26.98 20.47
C GLY A 67 -24.38 -26.17 21.20
N PRO A 68 -25.21 -26.79 22.05
CA PRO A 68 -26.41 -26.17 22.60
C PRO A 68 -26.06 -24.94 23.45
N ARG A 69 -26.94 -23.92 23.38
CA ARG A 69 -26.86 -22.69 24.15
C ARG A 69 -26.69 -23.00 25.64
N ARG A 70 -25.62 -22.48 26.24
CA ARG A 70 -25.52 -22.31 27.70
C ARG A 70 -25.64 -20.83 27.99
N ASP A 71 -26.81 -20.43 28.45
CA ASP A 71 -27.07 -19.12 29.03
C ASP A 71 -26.47 -19.12 30.45
N GLY A 72 -25.21 -18.72 30.58
CA GLY A 72 -24.50 -18.58 31.85
C GLY A 72 -23.19 -17.80 31.68
N PRO A 73 -22.64 -17.17 32.74
CA PRO A 73 -21.37 -16.46 32.66
C PRO A 73 -20.26 -17.42 32.20
N PRO A 74 -19.36 -17.02 31.29
CA PRO A 74 -18.34 -17.90 30.75
C PRO A 74 -17.19 -18.09 31.75
N GLU A 75 -17.43 -18.80 32.85
CA GLU A 75 -16.38 -19.27 33.76
C GLU A 75 -15.86 -20.62 33.25
N GLY A 76 -14.97 -20.56 32.26
CA GLY A 76 -14.31 -21.73 31.69
C GLY A 76 -13.16 -21.37 30.74
N PRO A 77 -12.37 -22.36 30.26
CA PRO A 77 -11.19 -22.12 29.39
C PRO A 77 -11.50 -21.35 28.10
N GLN A 78 -12.73 -21.43 27.60
CA GLN A 78 -13.20 -20.64 26.46
C GLN A 78 -13.37 -19.15 26.80
N GLY A 79 -13.83 -18.82 28.02
CA GLY A 79 -13.91 -17.44 28.51
C GLY A 79 -12.53 -16.80 28.65
N ALA A 80 -11.55 -17.57 29.13
CA ALA A 80 -10.17 -17.12 29.23
C ALA A 80 -9.53 -16.83 27.86
N ALA A 81 -9.76 -17.71 26.87
CA ALA A 81 -9.27 -17.53 25.50
C ALA A 81 -9.88 -16.29 24.83
N LEU A 82 -11.19 -16.07 25.00
CA LEU A 82 -11.87 -14.88 24.49
C LEU A 82 -11.35 -13.60 25.13
N ALA A 83 -11.19 -13.59 26.46
CA ALA A 83 -10.65 -12.44 27.18
C ALA A 83 -9.22 -12.11 26.71
N GLN A 84 -8.40 -13.11 26.42
CA GLN A 84 -7.06 -12.90 25.85
C GLN A 84 -7.11 -12.36 24.42
N ALA A 85 -8.03 -12.85 23.58
CA ALA A 85 -8.24 -12.29 22.24
C ALA A 85 -8.65 -10.82 22.29
N LEU A 86 -9.57 -10.47 23.20
CA LEU A 86 -10.00 -9.09 23.46
C LEU A 86 -8.84 -8.21 23.93
N ARG A 87 -8.01 -8.67 24.88
CA ARG A 87 -6.82 -7.93 25.34
C ARG A 87 -5.90 -7.57 24.20
N ARG A 88 -5.54 -8.54 23.36
CA ARG A 88 -4.66 -8.31 22.20
C ARG A 88 -5.28 -7.32 21.21
N PHE A 89 -6.58 -7.45 20.93
CA PHE A 89 -7.30 -6.52 20.07
C PHE A 89 -7.28 -5.09 20.66
N GLN A 90 -7.54 -4.96 21.96
CA GLN A 90 -7.52 -3.67 22.66
C GLN A 90 -6.15 -3.01 22.60
N GLU A 91 -5.08 -3.77 22.90
CA GLU A 91 -3.69 -3.29 22.88
C GLU A 91 -3.32 -2.68 21.52
N VAL A 92 -3.56 -3.38 20.42
CA VAL A 92 -3.21 -2.87 19.08
C VAL A 92 -4.07 -1.71 18.62
N ASN A 93 -5.27 -1.56 19.20
CA ASN A 93 -6.17 -0.44 18.94
C ASN A 93 -5.98 0.73 19.92
N ALA A 94 -4.91 0.70 20.73
CA ALA A 94 -4.60 1.70 21.75
C ALA A 94 -5.75 1.90 22.77
N LEU A 95 -6.42 0.81 23.14
CA LEU A 95 -7.43 0.75 24.20
C LEU A 95 -6.84 0.11 25.46
N PRO A 96 -7.39 0.39 26.66
CA PRO A 96 -7.04 -0.35 27.86
C PRO A 96 -7.28 -1.85 27.68
N ALA A 97 -6.26 -2.67 27.94
CA ALA A 97 -6.27 -4.12 27.76
C ALA A 97 -7.07 -4.86 28.87
N SER A 98 -8.34 -4.52 29.03
CA SER A 98 -9.21 -5.07 30.07
C SER A 98 -9.61 -6.54 29.82
N GLY A 99 -9.63 -6.97 28.56
CA GLY A 99 -10.20 -8.25 28.13
C GLY A 99 -11.72 -8.31 28.23
N ARG A 100 -12.37 -7.17 28.51
CA ARG A 100 -13.83 -7.04 28.62
C ARG A 100 -14.37 -6.38 27.35
N LEU A 101 -15.56 -6.78 26.95
CA LEU A 101 -16.27 -6.16 25.83
C LEU A 101 -16.96 -4.87 26.30
N ASP A 102 -16.17 -3.81 26.48
CA ASP A 102 -16.65 -2.49 26.86
C ASP A 102 -17.09 -1.64 25.64
N ALA A 103 -17.72 -0.50 25.92
CA ALA A 103 -18.25 0.39 24.87
C ALA A 103 -17.15 0.90 23.91
N ALA A 104 -15.94 1.17 24.42
CA ALA A 104 -14.82 1.61 23.59
C ALA A 104 -14.34 0.48 22.65
N THR A 105 -14.30 -0.76 23.15
CA THR A 105 -13.97 -1.95 22.36
C THR A 105 -15.01 -2.20 21.28
N LEU A 106 -16.31 -2.11 21.61
CA LEU A 106 -17.40 -2.22 20.64
C LEU A 106 -17.31 -1.11 19.58
N ALA A 107 -17.05 0.13 19.99
CA ALA A 107 -16.87 1.23 19.05
C ALA A 107 -15.69 1.00 18.10
N ALA A 108 -14.56 0.46 18.60
CA ALA A 108 -13.41 0.11 17.77
C ALA A 108 -13.70 -1.05 16.82
N MET A 109 -14.43 -2.08 17.26
CA MET A 109 -14.82 -3.21 16.40
C MET A 109 -15.79 -2.81 15.28
N ASN A 110 -16.64 -1.80 15.51
CA ASN A 110 -17.59 -1.28 14.51
C ASN A 110 -16.99 -0.21 13.59
N ARG A 111 -15.68 0.07 13.66
CA ARG A 111 -15.04 0.97 12.69
C ARG A 111 -14.97 0.27 11.32
N PRO A 112 -15.27 0.98 10.22
CA PRO A 112 -15.04 0.44 8.88
C PRO A 112 -13.58 -0.01 8.74
N ARG A 113 -13.35 -1.20 8.17
CA ARG A 113 -12.03 -1.83 8.12
C ARG A 113 -11.85 -2.74 6.91
N CYS A 114 -10.59 -3.09 6.64
CA CYS A 114 -10.23 -4.12 5.67
C CYS A 114 -10.71 -5.50 6.14
N GLY A 115 -11.20 -6.31 5.18
CA GLY A 115 -11.68 -7.69 5.34
C GLY A 115 -10.59 -8.75 5.43
N VAL A 116 -9.32 -8.38 5.21
CA VAL A 116 -8.18 -9.29 5.37
C VAL A 116 -7.97 -9.61 6.86
N PRO A 117 -7.69 -10.87 7.25
CA PRO A 117 -7.40 -11.19 8.65
C PRO A 117 -6.11 -10.53 9.15
N ASP A 118 -6.05 -10.18 10.44
CA ASP A 118 -4.94 -9.45 11.08
C ASP A 118 -3.70 -10.34 11.37
N THR A 119 -3.49 -11.42 10.59
CA THR A 119 -2.61 -12.57 10.88
C THR A 119 -1.39 -12.30 11.79
N ARG A 120 -1.41 -12.97 12.97
CA ARG A 120 -0.42 -13.09 14.05
C ARG A 120 0.71 -12.04 14.10
N PRO A 121 0.68 -11.12 15.09
CA PRO A 121 1.92 -10.55 15.61
C PRO A 121 2.88 -11.68 16.00
N PRO A 122 4.20 -11.53 15.84
CA PRO A 122 5.14 -12.40 16.55
C PRO A 122 4.73 -12.40 18.02
N LEU A 123 4.58 -13.58 18.62
CA LEU A 123 4.44 -13.69 20.07
C LEU A 123 5.57 -12.85 20.69
N PRO A 124 5.30 -11.98 21.68
CA PRO A 124 6.40 -11.39 22.43
C PRO A 124 7.24 -12.56 22.96
N ALA A 125 8.55 -12.50 22.68
CA ALA A 125 9.48 -13.51 23.14
C ALA A 125 9.18 -13.78 24.61
N ALA A 126 8.92 -15.05 24.95
CA ALA A 126 8.74 -15.47 26.33
C ALA A 126 9.87 -14.85 27.16
N SER A 127 9.51 -14.24 28.29
CA SER A 127 10.41 -13.50 29.16
C SER A 127 11.76 -14.20 29.25
N ALA A 128 12.79 -13.56 28.71
CA ALA A 128 14.15 -13.98 28.93
C ALA A 128 14.36 -14.00 30.46
N ALA A 129 14.67 -15.18 31.00
CA ALA A 129 15.16 -15.32 32.35
C ALA A 129 16.31 -14.32 32.58
N PRO A 130 16.49 -13.80 33.81
CA PRO A 130 17.44 -12.73 34.05
C PRO A 130 18.86 -13.20 33.70
N ARG A 131 19.47 -12.54 32.70
CA ARG A 131 20.90 -12.70 32.39
C ARG A 131 21.73 -12.15 33.54
N ALA A 132 22.77 -12.88 33.94
CA ALA A 132 23.74 -12.50 34.94
C ALA A 132 24.38 -11.12 34.63
N PRO A 133 24.79 -10.34 35.66
CA PRO A 133 25.34 -9.01 35.46
C PRO A 133 26.71 -9.05 34.75
N PRO A 134 27.03 -8.04 33.92
CA PRO A 134 28.30 -7.98 33.21
C PRO A 134 29.46 -7.62 34.17
N PRO A 135 30.70 -8.04 33.86
CA PRO A 135 31.88 -7.68 34.64
C PRO A 135 32.21 -6.17 34.52
N PRO A 136 32.96 -5.60 35.48
CA PRO A 136 33.19 -4.17 35.55
C PRO A 136 34.07 -3.63 34.39
N PRO A 137 33.90 -2.35 34.02
CA PRO A 137 34.56 -1.77 32.85
C PRO A 137 36.04 -1.48 33.09
N GLY A 138 36.89 -1.97 32.19
CA GLY A 138 38.30 -1.55 32.06
C GLY A 138 38.44 -0.14 31.45
N PRO A 139 39.66 0.44 31.50
CA PRO A 139 39.87 1.87 31.24
C PRO A 139 39.65 2.26 29.77
N ARG A 140 38.98 3.39 29.57
CA ARG A 140 38.61 3.95 28.26
C ARG A 140 39.82 4.59 27.56
N PRO A 141 40.09 4.30 26.27
CA PRO A 141 41.04 5.08 25.49
C PRO A 141 40.44 6.42 25.02
N LYS A 142 41.29 7.46 25.01
CA LYS A 142 40.96 8.87 24.74
C LYS A 142 40.50 9.10 23.29
N ALA A 143 39.48 9.94 23.13
CA ALA A 143 38.91 10.34 21.85
C ALA A 143 39.89 11.18 21.00
N ARG A 144 40.05 10.82 19.71
CA ARG A 144 40.65 11.67 18.67
C ARG A 144 39.54 12.27 17.78
N PRO A 145 39.68 13.51 17.29
CA PRO A 145 38.66 14.17 16.47
C PRO A 145 38.58 13.53 15.08
N LYS A 146 37.37 13.17 14.65
CA LYS A 146 37.09 12.54 13.36
C LYS A 146 37.17 13.59 12.25
N ARG A 147 38.12 13.44 11.32
CA ARG A 147 38.10 14.12 10.01
C ARG A 147 37.08 13.42 9.11
N PHE A 148 36.11 14.19 8.64
CA PHE A 148 34.94 13.80 7.83
C PHE A 148 35.28 13.29 6.41
N LEU A 149 36.56 13.30 6.00
CA LEU A 149 36.97 13.11 4.59
C LEU A 149 37.36 11.69 4.18
N HIS A 150 37.37 10.71 5.09
CA HIS A 150 37.75 9.31 4.75
C HIS A 150 36.55 8.38 4.47
N LEU A 151 35.32 8.91 4.55
CA LEU A 151 34.06 8.18 4.33
C LEU A 151 33.60 8.15 2.86
N LEU A 152 34.31 8.85 1.96
CA LEU A 152 33.97 8.96 0.54
C LEU A 152 34.76 8.01 -0.37
N LEU A 153 35.67 7.18 0.18
CA LEU A 153 36.56 6.32 -0.63
C LEU A 153 36.64 4.85 -0.19
N ALA A 154 35.76 4.37 0.69
CA ALA A 154 35.74 2.95 1.08
C ALA A 154 34.61 2.19 0.39
N ALA A 155 34.98 1.24 -0.48
CA ALA A 155 34.08 0.25 -1.06
C ALA A 155 33.36 -0.57 0.05
N PRO A 156 32.12 -1.05 -0.18
CA PRO A 156 31.39 -1.79 0.84
C PRO A 156 32.02 -3.18 1.08
N PRO A 157 32.07 -3.68 2.34
CA PRO A 157 32.48 -5.04 2.61
C PRO A 157 31.39 -6.01 2.14
N GLY A 158 31.80 -7.10 1.49
CA GLY A 158 30.93 -8.19 1.08
C GLY A 158 30.26 -8.90 2.27
N PRO A 159 29.18 -9.67 2.03
CA PRO A 159 28.43 -10.31 3.10
C PRO A 159 29.26 -11.42 3.77
N HIS A 160 29.45 -11.31 5.09
CA HIS A 160 29.96 -12.39 5.94
C HIS A 160 28.88 -13.50 6.08
N PRO A 161 29.23 -14.78 5.86
CA PRO A 161 28.30 -15.89 6.01
C PRO A 161 28.34 -16.41 7.45
N GLN A 162 27.36 -16.02 8.27
CA GLN A 162 27.01 -16.69 9.53
C GLN A 162 25.74 -16.06 10.10
N ASP A 163 24.59 -16.48 9.56
CA ASP A 163 23.29 -16.56 10.26
C ASP A 163 22.33 -17.38 9.38
N GLU A 164 22.79 -18.55 8.94
CA GLU A 164 21.91 -19.60 8.42
C GLU A 164 21.47 -20.46 9.60
N GLY A 165 20.26 -20.24 10.11
CA GLY A 165 19.79 -21.04 11.24
C GLY A 165 18.46 -20.71 11.89
N ALA A 166 17.49 -20.10 11.20
CA ALA A 166 16.11 -20.05 11.70
C ALA A 166 15.07 -19.70 10.60
N ALA A 167 15.22 -20.26 9.40
CA ALA A 167 14.20 -20.15 8.36
C ALA A 167 13.27 -21.37 8.43
N ARG A 168 12.21 -21.31 9.26
CA ARG A 168 10.99 -22.13 9.13
C ARG A 168 9.88 -21.68 10.10
N ALA A 169 9.14 -20.64 9.70
CA ALA A 169 7.68 -20.50 9.90
C ALA A 169 7.19 -19.15 9.33
N GLY A 170 6.57 -19.17 8.14
CA GLY A 170 5.76 -18.07 7.59
C GLY A 170 6.49 -16.98 6.80
N GLY A 171 7.27 -17.36 5.77
CA GLY A 171 7.96 -16.39 4.90
C GLY A 171 7.00 -15.47 4.14
N ALA A 172 7.29 -14.16 4.12
CA ALA A 172 6.54 -13.20 3.34
C ALA A 172 6.63 -13.55 1.85
N GLN A 173 5.50 -13.96 1.26
CA GLN A 173 5.40 -14.27 -0.16
C GLN A 173 5.31 -12.98 -0.97
N ALA A 174 6.12 -12.87 -2.02
CA ALA A 174 6.22 -11.71 -2.92
C ALA A 174 6.20 -12.18 -4.38
N PHE A 175 5.79 -11.31 -5.30
CA PHE A 175 5.86 -11.62 -6.73
C PHE A 175 7.32 -11.80 -7.16
N ALA A 176 7.61 -12.87 -7.89
CA ALA A 176 8.95 -13.10 -8.45
C ALA A 176 9.27 -12.15 -9.60
N LYS A 177 8.24 -11.65 -10.30
CA LYS A 177 8.39 -10.80 -11.48
C LYS A 177 8.32 -9.31 -11.14
N ARG A 178 9.03 -8.52 -11.94
CA ARG A 178 9.09 -7.06 -11.79
C ARG A 178 7.99 -6.30 -12.53
N THR A 179 7.47 -6.87 -13.61
CA THR A 179 6.37 -6.28 -14.36
C THR A 179 5.09 -7.05 -14.08
N LEU A 180 4.13 -6.37 -13.47
CA LEU A 180 2.83 -6.93 -13.06
C LEU A 180 1.74 -6.29 -13.94
N SER A 181 0.91 -7.14 -14.56
CA SER A 181 -0.30 -6.70 -15.24
C SER A 181 -1.46 -6.65 -14.26
N TRP A 182 -2.30 -5.63 -14.39
CA TRP A 182 -3.53 -5.52 -13.61
C TRP A 182 -4.73 -5.24 -14.51
N ARG A 183 -5.91 -5.69 -14.08
CA ARG A 183 -7.16 -5.51 -14.83
C ARG A 183 -8.32 -5.19 -13.89
N LEU A 184 -9.04 -4.12 -14.21
CA LEU A 184 -10.38 -3.89 -13.66
C LEU A 184 -11.38 -4.71 -14.47
N LEU A 185 -12.01 -5.68 -13.81
CA LEU A 185 -12.93 -6.64 -14.44
C LEU A 185 -14.16 -5.91 -15.00
N GLY A 186 -14.53 -6.22 -16.25
CA GLY A 186 -15.63 -5.53 -16.94
C GLY A 186 -16.99 -5.76 -16.28
N GLU A 187 -17.18 -6.94 -15.68
CA GLU A 187 -18.34 -7.32 -14.90
C GLU A 187 -18.37 -6.74 -13.48
N GLY A 188 -17.29 -6.11 -13.03
CA GLY A 188 -17.11 -5.60 -11.67
C GLY A 188 -16.80 -4.11 -11.62
N TYR A 189 -17.45 -3.27 -12.42
CA TYR A 189 -17.38 -1.81 -12.22
C TYR A 189 -18.29 -1.38 -11.08
N SER A 190 -17.85 -0.40 -10.29
CA SER A 190 -18.74 0.30 -9.36
C SER A 190 -19.87 0.97 -10.12
N ARG A 191 -21.08 0.93 -9.58
CA ARG A 191 -22.23 1.69 -10.11
C ARG A 191 -22.33 3.11 -9.57
N GLN A 192 -21.56 3.42 -8.52
CA GLN A 192 -21.58 4.71 -7.85
C GLN A 192 -20.52 5.68 -8.39
N LEU A 193 -19.51 5.18 -9.11
CA LEU A 193 -18.42 5.96 -9.68
C LEU A 193 -18.28 5.72 -11.20
N PRO A 194 -18.02 6.75 -12.02
CA PRO A 194 -17.68 6.57 -13.43
C PRO A 194 -16.47 5.65 -13.65
N ALA A 195 -16.51 4.81 -14.68
CA ALA A 195 -15.49 3.78 -14.91
C ALA A 195 -14.10 4.36 -15.25
N ASP A 196 -14.05 5.51 -15.90
CA ASP A 196 -12.82 6.29 -16.15
C ASP A 196 -12.22 6.82 -14.84
N GLN A 197 -13.06 7.30 -13.93
CA GLN A 197 -12.64 7.75 -12.60
C GLN A 197 -12.12 6.58 -11.76
N GLN A 198 -12.80 5.43 -11.78
CA GLN A 198 -12.32 4.19 -11.14
C GLN A 198 -10.92 3.82 -11.65
N ARG A 199 -10.73 3.73 -12.98
CA ARG A 199 -9.41 3.43 -13.58
C ARG A 199 -8.34 4.45 -13.20
N HIS A 200 -8.67 5.74 -13.20
CA HIS A 200 -7.73 6.79 -12.82
C HIS A 200 -7.24 6.60 -11.38
N VAL A 201 -8.15 6.32 -10.44
CA VAL A 201 -7.82 6.08 -9.04
C VAL A 201 -6.96 4.82 -8.86
N LEU A 202 -7.31 3.73 -9.55
CA LEU A 202 -6.53 2.50 -9.48
C LEU A 202 -5.12 2.67 -10.08
N ARG A 203 -4.97 3.37 -11.21
CA ARG A 203 -3.66 3.73 -11.77
C ARG A 203 -2.81 4.52 -10.77
N LEU A 204 -3.42 5.49 -10.08
CA LEU A 204 -2.73 6.26 -9.06
C LEU A 204 -2.30 5.38 -7.88
N ALA A 205 -3.15 4.46 -7.42
CA ALA A 205 -2.81 3.53 -6.34
C ALA A 205 -1.62 2.62 -6.69
N PHE A 206 -1.59 2.04 -7.89
CA PHE A 206 -0.44 1.29 -8.39
C PHE A 206 0.82 2.16 -8.53
N ARG A 207 0.66 3.40 -9.01
CA ARG A 207 1.75 4.35 -9.14
C ARG A 207 2.43 4.61 -7.80
N MET A 208 1.66 4.83 -6.73
CA MET A 208 2.20 5.07 -5.39
C MET A 208 3.13 3.95 -4.93
N TRP A 209 2.83 2.68 -5.24
CA TRP A 209 3.72 1.56 -4.93
C TRP A 209 4.93 1.47 -5.88
N SER A 210 4.78 1.76 -7.18
CA SER A 210 5.91 1.80 -8.12
C SER A 210 6.90 2.92 -7.85
N GLU A 211 6.48 4.01 -7.20
CA GLU A 211 7.40 5.11 -6.85
C GLU A 211 8.42 4.70 -5.77
N VAL A 212 8.13 3.65 -5.00
CA VAL A 212 8.95 3.22 -3.86
C VAL A 212 9.52 1.80 -4.01
N THR A 213 9.24 1.13 -5.14
CA THR A 213 9.70 -0.22 -5.48
C THR A 213 10.17 -0.29 -6.93
N PRO A 214 11.03 -1.26 -7.31
CA PRO A 214 11.40 -1.48 -8.71
C PRO A 214 10.30 -2.18 -9.54
N LEU A 215 9.07 -2.29 -9.02
CA LEU A 215 7.96 -2.90 -9.72
C LEU A 215 7.38 -1.93 -10.76
N THR A 216 7.00 -2.47 -11.90
CA THR A 216 6.27 -1.75 -12.96
C THR A 216 4.88 -2.36 -13.10
N PHE A 217 3.86 -1.51 -13.06
CA PHE A 217 2.47 -1.94 -13.25
C PHE A 217 1.96 -1.53 -14.62
N ARG A 218 1.30 -2.44 -15.32
CA ARG A 218 0.69 -2.18 -16.63
C ARG A 218 -0.78 -2.58 -16.60
N GLU A 219 -1.65 -1.67 -16.98
CA GLU A 219 -3.05 -2.02 -17.19
C GLU A 219 -3.15 -2.93 -18.42
N ASP A 220 -3.84 -4.04 -18.29
CA ASP A 220 -4.12 -4.96 -19.39
C ASP A 220 -5.55 -4.74 -19.93
N PRO A 221 -5.69 -4.13 -21.12
CA PRO A 221 -6.99 -3.84 -21.73
C PRO A 221 -7.60 -5.03 -22.50
N GLY A 222 -6.87 -6.15 -22.61
CA GLY A 222 -7.25 -7.24 -23.51
C GLY A 222 -8.41 -8.12 -23.01
N PRO A 223 -9.16 -8.76 -23.92
CA PRO A 223 -10.15 -9.79 -23.57
C PRO A 223 -9.53 -11.16 -23.24
N GLY A 224 -8.20 -11.29 -23.24
CA GLY A 224 -7.45 -12.53 -22.98
C GLY A 224 -6.16 -12.27 -22.19
N ALA A 225 -5.48 -13.35 -21.78
CA ALA A 225 -4.44 -13.44 -20.74
C ALA A 225 -4.96 -13.20 -19.31
N SER A 226 -4.53 -14.07 -18.39
CA SER A 226 -4.72 -13.90 -16.96
C SER A 226 -3.89 -12.70 -16.50
N ALA A 227 -4.53 -11.59 -16.13
CA ALA A 227 -3.85 -10.52 -15.41
C ALA A 227 -3.33 -11.04 -14.06
N ASP A 228 -2.21 -10.51 -13.57
CA ASP A 228 -1.65 -10.93 -12.27
C ASP A 228 -2.50 -10.48 -11.09
N ILE A 229 -3.10 -9.31 -11.25
CA ILE A 229 -3.90 -8.66 -10.23
C ILE A 229 -5.22 -8.28 -10.87
N LYS A 230 -6.31 -8.95 -10.49
CA LYS A 230 -7.65 -8.57 -10.93
C LYS A 230 -8.31 -7.74 -9.84
N LEU A 231 -9.00 -6.69 -10.26
CA LEU A 231 -9.74 -5.82 -9.37
C LEU A 231 -11.20 -5.79 -9.78
N GLY A 232 -12.11 -5.72 -8.81
CA GLY A 232 -13.52 -5.57 -9.11
C GLY A 232 -14.34 -5.10 -7.91
N PHE A 233 -15.45 -4.46 -8.22
CA PHE A 233 -16.47 -4.02 -7.27
C PHE A 233 -17.61 -5.05 -7.25
N GLY A 234 -18.14 -5.34 -6.07
CA GLY A 234 -19.24 -6.26 -5.93
C GLY A 234 -20.00 -6.06 -4.63
N ARG A 235 -21.22 -6.59 -4.56
CA ARG A 235 -22.10 -6.54 -3.37
C ARG A 235 -22.36 -7.95 -2.91
N GLY A 236 -22.50 -8.17 -1.60
CA GLY A 236 -22.81 -9.50 -1.04
C GLY A 236 -21.94 -10.61 -1.66
N ARG A 237 -22.56 -11.57 -2.37
CA ARG A 237 -21.85 -12.59 -3.17
C ARG A 237 -21.40 -11.97 -4.49
N HIS A 238 -20.10 -11.95 -4.74
CA HIS A 238 -19.53 -11.22 -5.87
C HIS A 238 -18.42 -12.03 -6.56
N LEU A 239 -18.26 -11.87 -7.88
CA LEU A 239 -17.09 -12.32 -8.65
C LEU A 239 -16.62 -13.78 -8.43
N GLY A 240 -17.52 -14.69 -8.03
CA GLY A 240 -17.14 -16.08 -7.67
C GLY A 240 -16.35 -16.19 -6.36
N CYS A 241 -16.24 -15.11 -5.60
CA CYS A 241 -15.58 -15.01 -4.32
C CYS A 241 -16.31 -15.83 -3.25
N PRO A 242 -15.60 -16.66 -2.45
CA PRO A 242 -16.20 -17.39 -1.35
C PRO A 242 -16.57 -16.50 -0.15
N ARG A 243 -16.03 -15.28 -0.08
CA ARG A 243 -16.36 -14.29 0.95
C ARG A 243 -17.53 -13.42 0.51
N VAL A 244 -18.45 -13.19 1.43
CA VAL A 244 -19.65 -12.40 1.20
C VAL A 244 -19.48 -11.06 1.90
N PHE A 245 -19.68 -9.95 1.19
CA PHE A 245 -19.69 -8.62 1.80
C PHE A 245 -20.88 -8.45 2.73
N ASP A 246 -20.69 -7.66 3.78
CA ASP A 246 -21.67 -7.45 4.85
C ASP A 246 -22.58 -6.23 4.62
N GLY A 247 -22.31 -5.46 3.56
CA GLY A 247 -23.02 -4.23 3.23
C GLY A 247 -22.43 -3.03 3.97
N VAL A 248 -23.17 -1.93 4.01
CA VAL A 248 -22.60 -0.62 4.42
C VAL A 248 -22.08 -0.62 5.86
N GLY A 249 -20.86 -0.13 6.06
CA GLY A 249 -20.30 0.38 7.31
C GLY A 249 -19.28 -0.51 8.02
N GLN A 250 -18.97 -1.70 7.51
CA GLN A 250 -17.97 -2.60 8.12
C GLN A 250 -16.84 -2.94 7.16
N GLU A 251 -16.99 -3.94 6.30
CA GLU A 251 -15.92 -4.39 5.42
C GLU A 251 -15.91 -3.62 4.11
N PHE A 252 -14.96 -2.70 3.92
CA PHE A 252 -14.93 -1.91 2.68
C PHE A 252 -14.30 -2.65 1.49
N ALA A 253 -13.37 -3.57 1.74
CA ALA A 253 -12.67 -4.31 0.71
C ALA A 253 -11.92 -5.49 1.32
N HIS A 254 -11.49 -6.40 0.48
CA HIS A 254 -10.50 -7.40 0.84
C HIS A 254 -9.62 -7.76 -0.36
N ALA A 255 -8.44 -8.28 -0.06
CA ALA A 255 -7.50 -8.76 -1.06
C ALA A 255 -6.97 -10.16 -0.75
N TRP A 256 -6.59 -10.89 -1.80
CA TRP A 256 -5.74 -12.06 -1.69
C TRP A 256 -4.29 -11.68 -1.93
N ARG A 257 -3.41 -12.21 -1.07
CA ARG A 257 -1.97 -12.14 -1.27
C ARG A 257 -1.62 -12.76 -2.61
N LEU A 258 -0.84 -12.05 -3.42
CA LEU A 258 -0.51 -12.44 -4.80
C LEU A 258 -1.74 -12.76 -5.67
N GLY A 259 -2.85 -12.04 -5.44
CA GLY A 259 -4.10 -12.30 -6.13
C GLY A 259 -4.97 -11.06 -6.25
N ASP A 260 -6.28 -11.27 -6.11
CA ASP A 260 -7.30 -10.31 -6.52
C ASP A 260 -7.69 -9.35 -5.41
N VAL A 261 -8.19 -8.17 -5.80
CA VAL A 261 -8.74 -7.14 -4.91
C VAL A 261 -10.23 -6.97 -5.18
N HIS A 262 -11.06 -7.09 -4.15
CA HIS A 262 -12.48 -6.83 -4.25
C HIS A 262 -12.89 -5.67 -3.35
N PHE A 263 -13.66 -4.75 -3.90
CA PHE A 263 -14.22 -3.60 -3.19
C PHE A 263 -15.73 -3.82 -2.96
N ASP A 264 -16.22 -3.49 -1.77
CA ASP A 264 -17.66 -3.59 -1.47
C ASP A 264 -18.42 -2.41 -2.09
N ASP A 265 -19.16 -2.68 -3.16
CA ASP A 265 -19.94 -1.65 -3.88
C ASP A 265 -21.20 -1.22 -3.12
N ASP A 266 -21.47 -1.77 -1.93
CA ASP A 266 -22.42 -1.19 -0.97
C ASP A 266 -21.83 0.04 -0.26
N GLU A 267 -20.51 0.15 -0.12
CA GLU A 267 -19.87 1.30 0.49
C GLU A 267 -19.92 2.56 -0.39
N HIS A 268 -19.97 3.72 0.25
CA HIS A 268 -19.92 5.00 -0.47
C HIS A 268 -18.46 5.42 -0.73
N PHE A 269 -17.90 4.88 -1.81
CA PHE A 269 -16.56 5.26 -2.26
C PHE A 269 -16.55 6.65 -2.89
N THR A 270 -15.58 7.46 -2.47
CA THR A 270 -15.40 8.81 -2.97
C THR A 270 -14.07 8.99 -3.71
N PRO A 271 -14.02 9.91 -4.69
CA PRO A 271 -12.81 10.17 -5.44
C PRO A 271 -11.74 10.89 -4.58
N PRO A 272 -10.47 10.96 -5.04
CA PRO A 272 -9.38 11.53 -4.27
C PRO A 272 -9.56 12.99 -3.87
N THR A 273 -10.46 13.73 -4.55
CA THR A 273 -10.73 15.15 -4.31
C THR A 273 -11.77 15.38 -3.22
N SER A 274 -12.42 14.33 -2.71
CA SER A 274 -13.44 14.43 -1.67
C SER A 274 -12.83 14.18 -0.29
N ASP A 275 -13.23 14.99 0.68
CA ASP A 275 -12.89 14.87 2.10
C ASP A 275 -13.98 14.16 2.92
N VAL A 276 -15.13 13.86 2.30
CA VAL A 276 -16.27 13.17 2.91
C VAL A 276 -16.36 11.74 2.35
N GLY A 277 -16.54 10.74 3.22
CA GLY A 277 -16.72 9.34 2.82
C GLY A 277 -15.46 8.46 2.83
N ILE A 278 -15.55 7.29 2.19
CA ILE A 278 -14.46 6.31 2.11
C ILE A 278 -13.67 6.56 0.83
N SER A 279 -12.44 7.05 0.95
CA SER A 279 -11.59 7.34 -0.20
C SER A 279 -11.20 6.06 -0.93
N LEU A 280 -11.65 5.92 -2.18
CA LEU A 280 -11.29 4.76 -3.02
C LEU A 280 -9.77 4.65 -3.19
N LEU A 281 -9.07 5.77 -3.33
CA LEU A 281 -7.61 5.77 -3.47
C LEU A 281 -6.95 5.14 -2.24
N ARG A 282 -7.38 5.53 -1.04
CA ARG A 282 -6.78 5.05 0.19
C ARG A 282 -7.01 3.56 0.39
N VAL A 283 -8.23 3.10 0.13
CA VAL A 283 -8.58 1.68 0.18
C VAL A 283 -7.79 0.91 -0.89
N ALA A 284 -7.74 1.38 -2.13
CA ALA A 284 -6.99 0.71 -3.19
C ALA A 284 -5.49 0.59 -2.88
N VAL A 285 -4.86 1.64 -2.35
CA VAL A 285 -3.44 1.58 -1.96
C VAL A 285 -3.23 0.54 -0.85
N HIS A 286 -4.12 0.47 0.14
CA HIS A 286 -4.09 -0.53 1.21
C HIS A 286 -4.20 -1.96 0.66
N GLU A 287 -5.24 -2.24 -0.12
CA GLU A 287 -5.49 -3.58 -0.66
C GLU A 287 -4.39 -4.03 -1.62
N ILE A 288 -3.86 -3.14 -2.46
CA ILE A 288 -2.71 -3.45 -3.31
C ILE A 288 -1.48 -3.77 -2.44
N GLY A 289 -1.31 -3.11 -1.30
CA GLY A 289 -0.27 -3.47 -0.33
C GLY A 289 -0.36 -4.94 0.10
N HIS A 290 -1.58 -5.45 0.34
CA HIS A 290 -1.80 -6.87 0.63
C HIS A 290 -1.48 -7.79 -0.55
N VAL A 291 -1.92 -7.42 -1.75
CA VAL A 291 -1.58 -8.16 -2.98
C VAL A 291 -0.06 -8.27 -3.14
N LEU A 292 0.66 -7.19 -2.88
CA LEU A 292 2.12 -7.15 -2.91
C LEU A 292 2.80 -7.83 -1.71
N GLY A 293 2.02 -8.28 -0.71
CA GLY A 293 2.52 -9.12 0.38
C GLY A 293 2.71 -8.42 1.72
N LEU A 294 2.27 -7.18 1.88
CA LEU A 294 2.30 -6.51 3.18
C LEU A 294 1.19 -7.05 4.11
N PRO A 295 1.49 -7.31 5.39
CA PRO A 295 0.47 -7.56 6.40
C PRO A 295 -0.14 -6.25 6.91
N HIS A 296 -1.19 -6.34 7.71
CA HIS A 296 -1.68 -5.19 8.47
C HIS A 296 -0.62 -4.63 9.43
N SER A 297 -0.68 -3.32 9.65
CA SER A 297 0.18 -2.58 10.58
C SER A 297 -0.67 -1.64 11.43
N TYR A 298 -0.67 -1.84 12.74
CA TYR A 298 -1.38 -0.97 13.69
C TYR A 298 -0.62 0.32 14.04
N ARG A 299 0.45 0.63 13.31
CA ARG A 299 1.19 1.88 13.50
C ARG A 299 0.34 3.05 13.01
N ALA A 300 0.16 4.04 13.88
CA ALA A 300 -0.55 5.26 13.53
C ALA A 300 0.04 5.90 12.27
N GLY A 301 -0.81 6.06 11.25
CA GLY A 301 -0.44 6.68 9.97
C GLY A 301 0.06 5.73 8.89
N SER A 302 0.26 4.44 9.18
CA SER A 302 0.49 3.43 8.16
C SER A 302 -0.72 3.31 7.23
N ILE A 303 -0.48 3.20 5.92
CA ILE A 303 -1.54 2.90 4.96
C ILE A 303 -2.09 1.49 5.17
N MET A 304 -1.27 0.56 5.69
CA MET A 304 -1.64 -0.82 6.01
C MET A 304 -2.40 -0.96 7.34
N GLN A 305 -2.87 0.14 7.92
CA GLN A 305 -3.73 0.10 9.10
C GLN A 305 -5.12 -0.46 8.74
N PRO A 306 -5.60 -1.51 9.42
CA PRO A 306 -6.83 -2.20 9.02
C PRO A 306 -8.07 -1.33 9.16
N ASN A 307 -8.15 -0.52 10.22
CA ASN A 307 -9.29 0.36 10.46
C ASN A 307 -9.17 1.65 9.66
N TYR A 308 -10.21 1.98 8.90
CA TYR A 308 -10.30 3.24 8.17
C TYR A 308 -10.30 4.41 9.16
N THR A 309 -9.35 5.32 8.97
CA THR A 309 -9.26 6.56 9.75
C THR A 309 -9.42 7.73 8.78
N PRO A 310 -10.55 8.46 8.80
CA PRO A 310 -10.72 9.64 7.96
C PRO A 310 -9.55 10.61 8.16
N ARG A 311 -8.94 11.03 7.05
CA ARG A 311 -7.92 12.08 7.01
C ARG A 311 -8.19 12.90 5.75
N GLY A 312 -7.49 14.03 5.62
CA GLY A 312 -7.59 14.86 4.42
C GLY A 312 -7.32 14.08 3.12
N PRO A 313 -7.77 14.61 1.97
CA PRO A 313 -7.70 13.92 0.68
C PRO A 313 -6.28 13.57 0.25
N ALA A 314 -5.29 14.35 0.69
CA ALA A 314 -3.87 14.08 0.44
C ALA A 314 -3.30 13.18 1.54
N PHE A 315 -2.70 12.05 1.13
CA PHE A 315 -1.91 11.19 2.01
C PHE A 315 -0.73 10.59 1.25
N GLU A 316 0.28 10.13 2.00
CA GLU A 316 1.49 9.51 1.46
C GLU A 316 1.72 8.16 2.15
N LEU A 317 2.54 7.30 1.53
CA LEU A 317 3.02 6.07 2.15
C LEU A 317 3.94 6.41 3.33
N ASP A 318 3.63 5.89 4.52
CA ASP A 318 4.47 6.10 5.69
C ASP A 318 5.88 5.53 5.46
N TRP A 319 6.87 6.05 6.19
CA TRP A 319 8.22 5.51 6.16
C TRP A 319 8.25 4.00 6.44
N SER A 320 7.42 3.52 7.38
CA SER A 320 7.35 2.10 7.71
C SER A 320 6.79 1.25 6.57
N ASP A 321 5.76 1.73 5.87
CA ASP A 321 5.18 1.04 4.71
C ASP A 321 6.20 0.93 3.58
N ARG A 322 6.91 2.04 3.29
CA ARG A 322 7.98 2.07 2.28
C ARG A 322 9.10 1.09 2.62
N LYS A 323 9.52 1.01 3.88
CA LYS A 323 10.56 0.07 4.28
C LYS A 323 10.07 -1.37 4.29
N ALA A 324 8.82 -1.61 4.65
CA ALA A 324 8.23 -2.94 4.60
C ALA A 324 8.18 -3.47 3.15
N ILE A 325 7.72 -2.65 2.20
CA ILE A 325 7.64 -3.08 0.79
C ILE A 325 9.03 -3.23 0.15
N GLN A 326 9.99 -2.37 0.51
CA GLN A 326 11.37 -2.46 0.03
C GLN A 326 12.09 -3.70 0.55
N ARG A 327 11.70 -4.27 1.69
CA ARG A 327 12.23 -5.56 2.15
C ARG A 327 11.77 -6.73 1.28
N LEU A 328 10.64 -6.58 0.59
CA LEU A 328 10.10 -7.62 -0.31
C LEU A 328 10.66 -7.49 -1.73
N TYR A 329 10.75 -6.26 -2.26
CA TYR A 329 11.07 -6.03 -3.68
C TYR A 329 12.39 -5.30 -3.92
N GLY A 330 13.08 -4.87 -2.86
CA GLY A 330 14.22 -3.98 -2.95
C GLY A 330 13.82 -2.51 -3.14
N SER A 331 14.82 -1.64 -3.20
CA SER A 331 14.67 -0.23 -3.52
C SER A 331 14.94 0.04 -5.00
N CYS A 332 14.37 1.12 -5.53
CA CYS A 332 14.76 1.65 -6.83
C CYS A 332 16.26 1.98 -6.81
N ALA A 333 16.99 1.55 -7.84
CA ALA A 333 18.42 1.82 -8.02
C ALA A 333 18.66 2.47 -9.37
N GLY A 334 19.60 3.42 -9.42
CA GLY A 334 20.02 4.11 -10.63
C GLY A 334 21.05 5.19 -10.29
N SER A 335 21.93 5.49 -11.24
CA SER A 335 22.81 6.65 -11.14
C SER A 335 22.05 7.91 -11.55
N PHE A 336 22.31 9.00 -10.84
CA PHE A 336 21.97 10.33 -11.30
C PHE A 336 23.14 10.89 -12.11
N ASP A 337 22.84 11.71 -13.11
CA ASP A 337 23.86 12.42 -13.90
C ASP A 337 24.55 13.46 -13.02
N THR A 338 23.78 14.16 -12.18
CA THR A 338 24.31 15.11 -11.20
C THR A 338 23.44 15.11 -9.95
N ALA A 339 24.06 15.21 -8.78
CA ALA A 339 23.38 15.49 -7.52
C ALA A 339 24.03 16.71 -6.87
N PHE A 340 23.23 17.68 -6.42
CA PHE A 340 23.75 18.90 -5.84
C PHE A 340 22.83 19.52 -4.80
N ASP A 341 23.42 20.21 -3.83
CA ASP A 341 22.66 21.03 -2.89
C ASP A 341 22.54 22.46 -3.43
N TRP A 342 21.32 22.99 -3.37
CA TRP A 342 21.08 24.41 -3.61
C TRP A 342 20.64 25.08 -2.31
N ILE A 343 21.45 26.05 -1.87
CA ILE A 343 21.18 26.86 -0.70
C ILE A 343 20.48 28.16 -1.14
N ARG A 344 19.40 28.53 -0.48
CA ARG A 344 18.70 29.80 -0.74
C ARG A 344 18.30 30.48 0.56
N THR A 345 18.35 31.80 0.58
CA THR A 345 17.85 32.57 1.71
C THR A 345 16.33 32.73 1.57
N GLU A 346 15.57 32.17 2.51
CA GLU A 346 14.12 32.31 2.61
C GLU A 346 13.79 33.27 3.76
N ARG A 347 13.04 34.34 3.47
CA ARG A 347 12.54 35.26 4.49
C ARG A 347 11.26 34.69 5.08
N SER A 348 11.24 34.50 6.40
CA SER A 348 10.03 34.07 7.11
C SER A 348 8.95 35.16 7.01
N PRO A 349 7.66 34.83 7.22
CA PRO A 349 6.61 35.83 7.34
C PRO A 349 6.86 36.89 8.43
N ARG A 350 7.78 36.60 9.38
CA ARG A 350 8.17 37.51 10.47
C ARG A 350 9.40 38.36 10.13
N GLY A 351 9.95 38.22 8.92
CA GLY A 351 11.10 38.98 8.44
C GLY A 351 12.47 38.32 8.64
N ASP A 352 12.54 37.21 9.37
CA ASP A 352 13.80 36.51 9.65
C ASP A 352 14.36 35.84 8.39
N ALA A 353 15.63 36.10 8.06
CA ALA A 353 16.32 35.43 6.97
C ALA A 353 16.82 34.06 7.43
N THR A 354 16.36 33.00 6.79
CA THR A 354 16.78 31.62 7.08
C THR A 354 17.38 30.98 5.83
N ALA A 355 18.55 30.36 5.97
CA ALA A 355 19.14 29.58 4.88
C ALA A 355 18.40 28.24 4.76
N ARG A 356 17.87 27.95 3.57
CA ARG A 356 17.22 26.68 3.23
C ARG A 356 18.08 25.94 2.22
N PHE A 357 18.42 24.71 2.55
CA PHE A 357 19.12 23.80 1.65
C PHE A 357 18.15 22.75 1.11
N SER A 358 18.30 22.44 -0.16
CA SER A 358 17.51 21.44 -0.87
C SER A 358 18.42 20.67 -1.81
N THR A 359 18.39 19.35 -1.73
CA THR A 359 19.19 18.49 -2.60
C THR A 359 18.41 18.21 -3.88
N TYR A 360 19.03 18.45 -5.03
CA TYR A 360 18.48 18.14 -6.34
C TYR A 360 19.24 16.99 -6.97
N PHE A 361 18.52 16.12 -7.66
CA PHE A 361 19.06 14.99 -8.40
C PHE A 361 18.60 15.11 -9.85
N PHE A 362 19.52 15.08 -10.80
CA PHE A 362 19.25 15.19 -12.24
C PHE A 362 19.57 13.85 -12.90
N ARG A 363 18.73 13.39 -13.81
CA ARG A 363 18.98 12.21 -14.63
C ARG A 363 18.24 12.32 -15.96
N HIS A 364 18.99 12.16 -17.05
CA HIS A 364 18.54 12.42 -18.41
C HIS A 364 17.85 13.78 -18.49
N GLY A 365 16.60 13.85 -18.92
CA GLY A 365 15.82 15.08 -19.00
C GLY A 365 15.01 15.45 -17.75
N TRP A 366 15.26 14.78 -16.63
CA TRP A 366 14.41 14.81 -15.45
C TRP A 366 15.17 15.24 -14.20
N TYR A 367 14.46 15.86 -13.25
CA TYR A 367 15.00 16.13 -11.93
C TYR A 367 14.04 15.77 -10.81
N TRP A 368 14.63 15.48 -9.65
CA TRP A 368 13.98 15.28 -8.37
C TRP A 368 14.51 16.33 -7.39
N LEU A 369 13.63 16.91 -6.60
CA LEU A 369 13.92 17.75 -5.46
C LEU A 369 13.72 16.92 -4.20
N TYR A 370 14.79 16.68 -3.47
CA TYR A 370 14.75 16.10 -2.14
C TYR A 370 14.61 17.21 -1.09
N GLU A 371 13.50 17.17 -0.37
CA GLU A 371 13.19 18.07 0.72
C GLU A 371 13.88 17.59 1.99
N ASN A 372 15.11 18.06 2.25
CA ASN A 372 15.92 17.60 3.38
C ASN A 372 15.20 17.68 4.73
N ARG A 373 14.38 18.74 4.95
CA ARG A 373 13.56 18.90 6.16
C ARG A 373 12.55 17.76 6.36
N ASN A 374 12.01 17.24 5.25
CA ASN A 374 10.98 16.19 5.26
C ASN A 374 11.58 14.80 4.97
N ASN A 375 12.90 14.71 4.79
CA ASN A 375 13.65 13.49 4.50
C ASN A 375 13.04 12.65 3.35
N ARG A 376 12.59 13.33 2.28
CA ARG A 376 11.87 12.71 1.16
C ARG A 376 12.02 13.50 -0.14
N THR A 377 11.76 12.86 -1.26
CA THR A 377 11.58 13.51 -2.56
C THR A 377 10.24 14.25 -2.61
N ARG A 378 10.20 15.41 -3.29
CA ARG A 378 9.01 16.23 -3.48
C ARG A 378 7.94 15.44 -4.25
N TYR A 379 6.69 15.63 -3.85
CA TYR A 379 5.54 15.04 -4.52
C TYR A 379 5.44 15.47 -6.00
N GLY A 380 5.12 14.52 -6.87
CA GLY A 380 4.97 14.75 -8.30
C GLY A 380 6.27 14.67 -9.11
N ASP A 381 7.42 14.53 -8.45
CA ASP A 381 8.68 14.25 -9.13
C ASP A 381 8.70 12.83 -9.74
N PRO A 382 9.52 12.57 -10.78
CA PRO A 382 10.38 13.54 -11.45
C PRO A 382 9.62 14.59 -12.25
N LEU A 383 10.19 15.80 -12.33
CA LEU A 383 9.74 16.84 -13.27
C LEU A 383 10.77 17.02 -14.39
N PRO A 384 10.35 17.48 -15.59
CA PRO A 384 11.30 17.83 -16.64
C PRO A 384 12.23 18.95 -16.18
N ILE A 385 13.54 18.87 -16.47
CA ILE A 385 14.53 19.89 -16.07
C ILE A 385 14.07 21.29 -16.48
N LEU A 386 13.62 21.45 -17.74
CA LEU A 386 13.16 22.73 -18.27
C LEU A 386 11.93 23.31 -17.57
N ALA A 387 11.16 22.52 -16.84
CA ALA A 387 10.01 23.01 -16.07
C ALA A 387 10.46 23.78 -14.81
N GLY A 388 11.58 23.39 -14.20
CA GLY A 388 12.14 24.04 -13.01
C GLY A 388 13.33 24.96 -13.28
N TRP A 389 14.06 24.72 -14.36
CA TRP A 389 15.40 25.27 -14.60
C TRP A 389 15.49 25.86 -16.01
N ARG A 390 14.99 27.09 -16.18
CA ARG A 390 15.09 27.81 -17.46
C ARG A 390 16.55 28.19 -17.75
N GLY A 391 16.97 28.04 -19.00
CA GLY A 391 18.34 28.35 -19.43
C GLY A 391 19.38 27.28 -19.11
N VAL A 392 18.99 26.20 -18.40
CA VAL A 392 19.84 25.03 -18.17
C VAL A 392 19.63 24.02 -19.31
N PRO A 393 20.68 23.31 -19.77
CA PRO A 393 20.51 22.27 -20.78
C PRO A 393 19.43 21.24 -20.40
N ALA A 394 18.66 20.80 -21.39
CA ALA A 394 17.51 19.93 -21.16
C ALA A 394 17.87 18.54 -20.60
N GLN A 395 19.13 18.11 -20.73
CA GLN A 395 19.65 16.83 -20.22
C GLN A 395 21.18 16.80 -20.24
N GLY A 396 21.77 15.81 -19.57
CA GLY A 396 23.22 15.55 -19.60
C GLY A 396 24.00 16.67 -18.93
N ILE A 397 23.56 17.07 -17.75
CA ILE A 397 24.33 17.96 -16.88
C ILE A 397 25.41 17.10 -16.22
N ASP A 398 26.65 17.59 -16.25
CA ASP A 398 27.80 16.86 -15.71
C ASP A 398 28.18 17.36 -14.30
N ALA A 399 28.01 18.66 -14.05
CA ALA A 399 28.32 19.25 -12.77
C ALA A 399 27.49 20.51 -12.48
N PHE A 400 27.42 20.85 -11.20
CA PHE A 400 26.82 22.07 -10.69
C PHE A 400 27.75 22.72 -9.67
N VAL A 401 27.87 24.05 -9.74
CA VAL A 401 28.58 24.86 -8.74
C VAL A 401 27.67 25.99 -8.27
N HIS A 402 27.53 26.10 -6.95
CA HIS A 402 26.85 27.23 -6.31
C HIS A 402 27.89 28.10 -5.60
N VAL A 403 28.11 29.31 -6.11
CA VAL A 403 28.96 30.31 -5.46
C VAL A 403 28.07 31.16 -4.57
N TRP A 404 28.07 30.84 -3.29
CA TRP A 404 27.27 31.53 -2.28
C TRP A 404 28.17 32.23 -1.26
N THR A 405 28.17 33.56 -1.31
CA THR A 405 28.96 34.44 -0.44
C THR A 405 28.11 35.64 -0.01
N TRP A 406 28.64 36.50 0.87
CA TRP A 406 27.94 37.72 1.31
C TRP A 406 27.54 38.68 0.17
N GLY A 407 28.25 38.65 -0.96
CA GLY A 407 28.00 39.54 -2.11
C GLY A 407 27.68 38.83 -3.43
N ARG A 408 27.60 37.50 -3.44
CA ARG A 408 27.33 36.71 -4.66
C ARG A 408 26.42 35.52 -4.36
N ASP A 409 25.46 35.30 -5.23
CA ASP A 409 24.59 34.13 -5.26
C ASP A 409 24.45 33.66 -6.71
N GLU A 410 25.47 32.94 -7.19
CA GLU A 410 25.61 32.55 -8.59
C GLU A 410 25.59 31.03 -8.74
N ARG A 411 24.93 30.55 -9.80
CA ARG A 411 24.71 29.12 -10.05
C ARG A 411 25.21 28.78 -11.44
N TYR A 412 26.13 27.82 -11.52
CA TYR A 412 26.76 27.38 -12.75
C TYR A 412 26.41 25.92 -13.00
N PHE A 413 25.98 25.63 -14.22
CA PHE A 413 25.71 24.27 -14.71
C PHE A 413 26.69 23.97 -15.83
N PHE A 414 27.32 22.81 -15.76
CA PHE A 414 28.34 22.37 -16.71
C PHE A 414 27.81 21.20 -17.53
N LYS A 415 28.12 21.21 -18.83
CA LYS A 415 27.77 20.16 -19.78
C LYS A 415 28.83 20.08 -20.88
N GLY A 416 29.36 18.90 -21.11
CA GLY A 416 30.42 18.62 -22.07
C GLY A 416 31.82 18.94 -21.55
N VAL A 417 32.81 18.63 -22.37
CA VAL A 417 34.20 19.07 -22.17
C VAL A 417 34.33 20.48 -22.71
N CYS A 418 34.83 21.42 -21.91
CA CYS A 418 35.30 22.70 -22.44
C CYS A 418 36.50 22.40 -23.35
N VAL A 419 36.30 22.47 -24.67
CA VAL A 419 37.37 22.37 -25.67
C VAL A 419 37.95 23.75 -25.91
#